data_AF-A0A0H3HMU8-F1
#
_entry.id   AF-A0A0H3HMU8-F1
#
_cell.length_a   1.000
_cell.length_b   1.000
_cell.length_c   1.000
_cell.angle_alpha   90.00
_cell.angle_beta   90.00
_cell.angle_gamma   90.00
#
_symmetry.space_group_name_H-M   'P 1'
#
loop_
_entity.id
_entity.type
_entity.pdbx_description
1 polymer ?
#
loop_
_entity_poly.entity_id
_entity_poly.type
_entity_poly.pdbx_seq_one_letter_code
_entity_poly.pdbx_strand_id
1 'polypeptide(L)'
;MQRPSLFPTLTRRTQRIWRQYGVFWLGAVVVGLTAVMYARLIDWGYEAFRSLGQGRPWLPFLLTPAIAALSVWLTRRFFRGAEGSGIPQVIATLHAQPSAFGSRLLTLRILFGKVLISLLGIAGGFTIGREGPTVQIGASLMFNLRRFYPRSNALIERQLVLAGAAAGLSAAFNTPLAGVVFAIEELSRSFSARASGVLITAIIIAGVIALGLNGNYTYFGTIEIGQHFPKMLAAAVLLTALVTGVAGGLFGWLLLNTGRWLPARLLALYRERPIVFAAACGLAIAAVGVASGGTTFGSGYAEARGLLDGREQLSVLYPFLKMISMVASYLPGIPGGIFAPSLSIGAGFGNLLHFVFSGMHLPMLIALAMVGYLAAVTQSPITSFVIVMEMINGHALVISLMATALIASRVSRLFVPPLYETLAERYLKPPQPKQAATAPAHTGIAAVKMPEDAESAPADPLDTLRDEAANEANTNEPDAGDAGGHTGAGAAAHADDAPCGAADAARAGAPLNASPASAPGAAGASNTRANGPTPPSGDGENREPPQRPAQ
;
A
#
# COMPACT_ATOMS: atom_id res chain seq x y z
N MET A 1 47.75 22.54 28.22
CA MET A 1 46.98 21.84 27.17
C MET A 1 46.37 20.56 27.74
N GLN A 2 45.08 20.55 28.07
CA GLN A 2 44.38 19.30 28.40
C GLN A 2 44.06 18.57 27.09
N ARG A 3 44.47 17.30 26.95
CA ARG A 3 44.04 16.47 25.82
C ARG A 3 42.53 16.22 25.96
N PRO A 4 41.67 16.60 24.99
CA PRO A 4 40.27 16.23 25.05
C PRO A 4 40.16 14.71 25.03
N SER A 5 39.48 14.15 26.04
CA SER A 5 39.32 12.71 26.17
C SER A 5 38.45 12.18 25.03
N LEU A 6 39.08 11.51 24.06
CA LEU A 6 38.42 11.01 22.84
C LEU A 6 37.33 9.96 23.14
N PHE A 7 37.45 9.23 24.25
CA PHE A 7 36.49 8.19 24.65
C PHE A 7 35.07 8.72 24.91
N PRO A 8 34.82 9.69 25.82
CA PRO A 8 33.47 10.22 26.06
C PRO A 8 32.85 10.94 24.85
N THR A 9 33.64 11.49 23.92
CA THR A 9 33.10 12.10 22.69
C THR A 9 32.73 11.04 21.65
N LEU A 10 33.55 10.00 21.47
CA LEU A 10 33.22 8.84 20.64
C LEU A 10 31.97 8.10 21.15
N THR A 11 31.87 7.81 22.45
CA THR A 11 30.71 7.09 22.99
C THR A 11 29.42 7.90 22.87
N ARG A 12 29.44 9.22 23.10
CA ARG A 12 28.29 10.11 22.84
C ARG A 12 27.91 10.13 21.35
N ARG A 13 28.88 10.19 20.43
CA ARG A 13 28.63 10.14 18.98
C ARG A 13 27.99 8.81 18.55
N THR A 14 28.53 7.69 19.02
CA THR A 14 28.00 6.35 18.74
C THR A 14 26.59 6.16 19.33
N GLN A 15 26.33 6.61 20.56
CA GLN A 15 24.99 6.58 21.15
C GLN A 15 23.98 7.45 20.37
N ARG A 16 24.40 8.62 19.86
CA ARG A 16 23.55 9.50 19.03
C ARG A 16 23.20 8.82 17.69
N ILE A 17 24.19 8.25 17.00
CA ILE A 17 24.00 7.50 15.75
C ILE A 17 23.10 6.28 15.98
N TRP A 18 23.32 5.51 17.06
CA TRP A 18 22.52 4.33 17.37
C TRP A 18 21.06 4.68 17.73
N ARG A 19 20.83 5.80 18.43
CA ARG A 19 19.46 6.31 18.67
C ARG A 19 18.79 6.83 17.40
N GLN A 20 19.54 7.42 16.47
CA GLN A 20 19.00 7.92 15.20
C GLN A 20 18.65 6.79 14.22
N TYR A 21 19.61 5.91 13.92
CA TYR A 21 19.51 4.88 12.87
C TYR A 21 19.32 3.48 13.44
N GLY A 22 20.05 3.11 14.50
CA GLY A 22 20.03 1.75 15.08
C GLY A 22 18.67 1.34 15.62
N VAL A 23 17.98 2.22 16.37
CA VAL A 23 16.61 2.00 16.84
C VAL A 23 15.63 1.81 15.66
N PHE A 24 15.79 2.60 14.60
CA PHE A 24 14.95 2.55 13.41
C PHE A 24 15.12 1.25 12.63
N TRP A 25 16.37 0.83 12.39
CA TRP A 25 16.68 -0.44 11.72
C TRP A 25 16.28 -1.65 12.58
N LEU A 26 16.48 -1.63 13.90
CA LEU A 26 15.96 -2.67 14.80
C LEU A 26 14.44 -2.76 14.72
N GLY A 27 13.75 -1.63 14.62
CA GLY A 27 12.31 -1.58 14.33
C GLY A 27 11.96 -2.26 13.03
N ALA A 28 12.69 -2.00 11.94
CA ALA A 28 12.48 -2.64 10.65
C ALA A 28 12.69 -4.16 10.70
N VAL A 29 13.69 -4.62 11.46
CA VAL A 29 13.93 -6.04 11.73
C VAL A 29 12.71 -6.68 12.41
N VAL A 30 12.21 -6.05 13.48
CA VAL A 30 11.04 -6.54 14.22
C VAL A 30 9.77 -6.52 13.37
N VAL A 31 9.58 -5.52 12.49
CA VAL A 31 8.45 -5.48 11.54
C VAL A 31 8.53 -6.64 10.55
N GLY A 32 9.69 -6.87 9.93
CA GLY A 32 9.90 -7.99 9.00
C GLY A 32 9.63 -9.35 9.66
N LEU A 33 10.23 -9.60 10.83
CA LEU A 33 9.99 -10.82 11.61
C LEU A 33 8.51 -11.01 11.97
N THR A 34 7.84 -9.95 12.44
CA THR A 34 6.42 -10.02 12.82
C THR A 34 5.51 -10.26 11.62
N ALA A 35 5.80 -9.65 10.47
CA ALA A 35 5.06 -9.88 9.23
C ALA A 35 5.19 -11.33 8.74
N VAL A 36 6.40 -11.92 8.79
CA VAL A 36 6.64 -13.33 8.43
C VAL A 36 5.92 -14.29 9.39
N MET A 37 6.01 -14.06 10.70
CA MET A 37 5.31 -14.90 11.70
C MET A 37 3.79 -14.81 11.54
N TYR A 38 3.27 -13.60 11.31
CA TYR A 38 1.85 -13.39 11.05
C TYR A 38 1.39 -14.03 9.73
N ALA A 39 2.22 -14.01 8.67
CA ALA A 39 1.93 -14.71 7.43
C ALA A 39 1.77 -16.22 7.66
N ARG A 40 2.76 -16.87 8.30
CA ARG A 40 2.69 -18.32 8.61
C ARG A 40 1.49 -18.68 9.50
N LEU A 41 1.14 -17.81 10.43
CA LEU A 41 -0.02 -17.99 11.31
C LEU A 41 -1.35 -17.93 10.53
N ILE A 42 -1.45 -17.01 9.57
CA ILE A 42 -2.60 -16.87 8.67
C ILE A 42 -2.69 -18.09 7.72
N ASP A 43 -1.57 -18.51 7.12
CA ASP A 43 -1.53 -19.66 6.22
C ASP A 43 -1.91 -20.96 6.96
N TRP A 44 -1.43 -21.15 8.18
CA TRP A 44 -1.85 -22.23 9.08
C TRP A 44 -3.35 -22.17 9.39
N GLY A 45 -3.90 -20.99 9.69
CA GLY A 45 -5.32 -20.81 9.94
C GLY A 45 -6.19 -21.17 8.73
N TYR A 46 -5.72 -20.90 7.51
CA TYR A 46 -6.44 -21.26 6.29
C TYR A 46 -6.44 -22.77 6.08
N GLU A 47 -5.29 -23.43 6.25
CA GLU A 47 -5.21 -24.88 6.10
C GLU A 47 -5.97 -25.63 7.21
N ALA A 48 -6.03 -25.08 8.43
CA ALA A 48 -6.91 -25.57 9.49
C ALA A 48 -8.39 -25.48 9.09
N PHE A 49 -8.83 -24.37 8.48
CA PHE A 49 -10.20 -24.25 7.96
C PHE A 49 -10.47 -25.25 6.83
N ARG A 50 -9.56 -25.39 5.84
CA ARG A 50 -9.74 -26.34 4.73
C ARG A 50 -9.83 -27.78 5.23
N SER A 51 -8.90 -28.20 6.09
CA SER A 51 -8.85 -29.57 6.62
C SER A 51 -10.08 -29.93 7.46
N LEU A 52 -10.61 -28.99 8.26
CA LEU A 52 -11.88 -29.17 8.98
C LEU A 52 -13.09 -29.29 8.03
N GLY A 53 -13.07 -28.59 6.89
CA GLY A 53 -14.13 -28.63 5.87
C GLY A 53 -14.10 -29.87 4.95
N GLN A 54 -12.98 -30.59 4.88
CA GLN A 54 -12.86 -31.79 4.04
C GLN A 54 -13.89 -32.86 4.45
N GLY A 55 -14.68 -33.33 3.49
CA GLY A 55 -15.79 -34.27 3.72
C GLY A 55 -16.98 -33.69 4.51
N ARG A 56 -16.98 -32.40 4.86
CA ARG A 56 -17.99 -31.76 5.73
C ARG A 56 -18.51 -30.44 5.14
N PRO A 57 -19.20 -30.46 3.97
CA PRO A 57 -19.67 -29.25 3.29
C PRO A 57 -20.71 -28.44 4.09
N TRP A 58 -21.32 -29.03 5.11
CA TRP A 58 -22.23 -28.32 6.03
C TRP A 58 -21.50 -27.50 7.11
N LEU A 59 -20.22 -27.79 7.41
CA LEU A 59 -19.51 -27.17 8.54
C LEU A 59 -19.34 -25.64 8.39
N PRO A 60 -19.04 -25.07 7.21
CA PRO A 60 -18.96 -23.61 7.04
C PRO A 60 -20.26 -22.89 7.42
N PHE A 61 -21.43 -23.48 7.20
CA PHE A 61 -22.73 -22.88 7.55
C PHE A 61 -22.93 -22.70 9.07
N LEU A 62 -22.17 -23.41 9.90
CA LEU A 62 -22.14 -23.22 11.35
C LEU A 62 -20.92 -22.37 11.78
N LEU A 63 -19.74 -22.72 11.27
CA LEU A 63 -18.45 -22.16 11.69
C LEU A 63 -18.29 -20.70 11.27
N THR A 64 -18.55 -20.38 10.00
CA THR A 64 -18.32 -19.06 9.41
C THR A 64 -19.24 -17.98 10.02
N PRO A 65 -20.57 -18.20 10.22
CA PRO A 65 -21.42 -17.26 10.97
C PRO A 65 -21.00 -17.05 12.43
N ALA A 66 -20.64 -18.13 13.14
CA ALA A 66 -20.26 -18.05 14.55
C ALA A 66 -18.97 -17.24 14.74
N ILE A 67 -17.95 -17.49 13.91
CA ILE A 67 -16.70 -16.73 13.91
C ILE A 67 -16.93 -15.27 13.47
N ALA A 68 -17.89 -14.99 12.59
CA ALA A 68 -18.16 -13.61 12.14
C ALA A 68 -18.78 -12.78 13.27
N ALA A 69 -19.76 -13.35 13.97
CA ALA A 69 -20.33 -12.78 15.19
C ALA A 69 -19.25 -12.55 16.27
N LEU A 70 -18.43 -13.57 16.55
CA LEU A 70 -17.37 -13.50 17.55
C LEU A 70 -16.32 -12.45 17.20
N SER A 71 -15.88 -12.39 15.94
CA SER A 71 -14.88 -11.43 15.45
C SER A 71 -15.34 -9.98 15.63
N VAL A 72 -16.60 -9.69 15.26
CA VAL A 72 -17.18 -8.34 15.43
C VAL A 72 -17.43 -8.01 16.90
N TRP A 73 -17.86 -8.97 17.71
CA TRP A 73 -18.00 -8.77 19.16
C TRP A 73 -16.64 -8.45 19.82
N LEU A 74 -15.60 -9.26 19.57
CA LEU A 74 -14.24 -9.03 20.08
C LEU A 74 -13.69 -7.66 19.65
N THR A 75 -13.82 -7.32 18.37
CA THR A 75 -13.37 -6.04 17.82
C THR A 75 -14.06 -4.89 18.54
N ARG A 76 -15.39 -4.91 18.64
CA ARG A 76 -16.17 -3.81 19.24
C ARG A 76 -16.02 -3.72 20.76
N ARG A 77 -15.82 -4.84 21.47
CA ARG A 77 -15.74 -4.90 22.94
C ARG A 77 -14.34 -4.62 23.48
N PHE A 78 -13.29 -5.08 22.79
CA PHE A 78 -11.92 -5.10 23.30
C PHE A 78 -10.88 -4.44 22.39
N PHE A 79 -11.09 -4.40 21.07
CA PHE A 79 -10.06 -4.02 20.09
C PHE A 79 -10.53 -2.98 19.05
N ARG A 80 -11.26 -1.95 19.50
CA ARG A 80 -11.72 -0.85 18.62
C ARG A 80 -10.53 -0.13 18.00
N GLY A 81 -10.54 0.03 16.69
CA GLY A 81 -9.40 0.44 15.86
C GLY A 81 -8.73 -0.72 15.11
N ALA A 82 -9.04 -2.00 15.43
CA ALA A 82 -8.55 -3.17 14.71
C ALA A 82 -9.42 -3.58 13.50
N GLU A 83 -10.62 -3.01 13.34
CA GLU A 83 -11.55 -3.29 12.24
C GLU A 83 -10.95 -3.17 10.82
N GLY A 84 -11.49 -3.96 9.88
CA GLY A 84 -11.17 -3.88 8.45
C GLY A 84 -9.68 -3.99 8.10
N SER A 85 -9.29 -3.29 7.03
CA SER A 85 -7.91 -3.29 6.50
C SER A 85 -6.89 -2.89 7.56
N GLY A 86 -7.03 -1.72 8.18
CA GLY A 86 -5.99 -1.11 9.00
C GLY A 86 -5.24 0.03 8.29
N ILE A 87 -5.18 -0.02 6.95
CA ILE A 87 -4.66 1.09 6.12
C ILE A 87 -5.42 2.40 6.37
N PRO A 88 -6.77 2.44 6.43
CA PRO A 88 -7.51 3.66 6.80
C PRO A 88 -7.11 4.25 8.15
N GLN A 89 -6.79 3.43 9.14
CA GLN A 89 -6.33 3.86 10.47
C GLN A 89 -4.92 4.45 10.43
N VAL A 90 -4.04 3.90 9.59
CA VAL A 90 -2.70 4.46 9.33
C VAL A 90 -2.82 5.81 8.61
N ILE A 91 -3.62 5.89 7.53
CA ILE A 91 -3.87 7.14 6.80
C ILE A 91 -4.47 8.22 7.72
N ALA A 92 -5.48 7.88 8.53
CA ALA A 92 -6.06 8.81 9.50
C ALA A 92 -5.04 9.30 10.53
N THR A 93 -4.08 8.44 10.93
CA THR A 93 -2.99 8.83 11.84
C THR A 93 -1.95 9.73 11.17
N LEU A 94 -1.73 9.59 9.86
CA LEU A 94 -0.77 10.37 9.08
C LEU A 94 -1.32 11.73 8.61
N HIS A 95 -2.63 11.81 8.35
CA HIS A 95 -3.32 13.06 7.98
C HIS A 95 -3.62 13.94 9.19
N ALA A 96 -3.80 13.34 10.38
CA ALA A 96 -3.93 14.07 11.63
C ALA A 96 -2.57 14.19 12.35
N GLN A 97 -2.57 14.70 13.59
CA GLN A 97 -1.40 14.66 14.45
C GLN A 97 -1.13 13.21 14.93
N PRO A 98 0.03 12.60 14.62
CA PRO A 98 0.30 11.20 14.93
C PRO A 98 0.25 10.89 16.44
N SER A 99 0.62 11.85 17.30
CA SER A 99 0.61 11.73 18.74
C SER A 99 -0.79 11.43 19.31
N ALA A 100 -1.81 12.16 18.83
CA ALA A 100 -3.20 12.04 19.27
C ALA A 100 -3.91 10.83 18.65
N PHE A 101 -3.70 10.55 17.36
CA PHE A 101 -4.41 9.47 16.66
C PHE A 101 -3.70 8.12 16.77
N GLY A 102 -2.36 8.09 16.71
CA GLY A 102 -1.57 6.87 16.84
C GLY A 102 -1.64 6.28 18.24
N SER A 103 -1.70 7.11 19.30
CA SER A 103 -1.93 6.64 20.67
C SER A 103 -3.29 5.98 20.89
N ARG A 104 -4.24 6.18 19.96
CA ARG A 104 -5.56 5.53 19.92
C ARG A 104 -5.64 4.37 18.94
N LEU A 105 -5.03 4.48 17.75
CA LEU A 105 -5.22 3.57 16.60
C LEU A 105 -4.04 2.63 16.31
N LEU A 106 -2.83 2.96 16.79
CA LEU A 106 -1.58 2.24 16.53
C LEU A 106 -0.96 1.70 17.83
N THR A 107 -1.80 1.20 18.73
CA THR A 107 -1.37 0.64 20.03
C THR A 107 -0.99 -0.84 19.90
N LEU A 108 -0.10 -1.33 20.77
CA LEU A 108 0.24 -2.76 20.84
C LEU A 108 -0.99 -3.65 21.17
N ARG A 109 -2.00 -3.11 21.85
CA ARG A 109 -3.29 -3.77 22.08
C ARG A 109 -4.08 -3.97 20.77
N ILE A 110 -4.09 -2.96 19.90
CA ILE A 110 -4.73 -3.07 18.57
C ILE A 110 -3.95 -4.00 17.66
N LEU A 111 -2.62 -3.99 17.72
CA LEU A 111 -1.76 -4.95 17.03
C LEU A 111 -2.15 -6.40 17.41
N PHE A 112 -2.20 -6.71 18.70
CA PHE A 112 -2.60 -8.05 19.17
C PHE A 112 -4.02 -8.42 18.73
N GLY A 113 -4.98 -7.50 18.88
CA GLY A 113 -6.35 -7.68 18.44
C GLY A 113 -6.48 -7.91 16.93
N LYS A 114 -5.69 -7.20 16.11
CA LYS A 114 -5.63 -7.38 14.66
C LYS A 114 -5.14 -8.79 14.31
N VAL A 115 -4.02 -9.22 14.88
CA VAL A 115 -3.45 -10.56 14.66
C VAL A 115 -4.47 -11.64 15.05
N LEU A 116 -5.01 -11.59 16.27
CA LEU A 116 -5.93 -12.58 16.79
C LEU A 116 -7.21 -12.69 15.94
N ILE A 117 -7.84 -11.56 15.61
CA ILE A 117 -9.14 -11.58 14.95
C ILE A 117 -9.01 -11.83 13.44
N SER A 118 -7.92 -11.40 12.78
CA SER A 118 -7.65 -11.80 11.40
C SER A 118 -7.34 -13.30 11.28
N LEU A 119 -6.64 -13.88 12.26
CA LEU A 119 -6.47 -15.34 12.35
C LEU A 119 -7.82 -16.05 12.51
N LEU A 120 -8.66 -15.62 13.45
CA LEU A 120 -10.00 -16.18 13.62
C LEU A 120 -10.79 -16.08 12.31
N GLY A 121 -10.73 -14.94 11.61
CA GLY A 121 -11.45 -14.74 10.36
C GLY A 121 -11.02 -15.68 9.24
N ILE A 122 -9.71 -15.90 9.07
CA ILE A 122 -9.19 -16.88 8.11
C ILE A 122 -9.53 -18.32 8.53
N ALA A 123 -9.45 -18.64 9.82
CA ALA A 123 -9.87 -19.93 10.37
C ALA A 123 -11.40 -20.16 10.31
N GLY A 124 -12.18 -19.11 10.03
CA GLY A 124 -13.60 -19.18 9.67
C GLY A 124 -13.87 -19.14 8.17
N GLY A 125 -12.84 -19.11 7.32
CA GLY A 125 -12.93 -19.14 5.87
C GLY A 125 -13.12 -17.79 5.18
N PHE A 126 -13.07 -16.65 5.88
CA PHE A 126 -13.39 -15.35 5.27
C PHE A 126 -12.49 -14.97 4.11
N THR A 127 -13.05 -14.21 3.16
CA THR A 127 -12.35 -13.73 1.98
C THR A 127 -11.56 -12.45 2.31
N ILE A 128 -10.47 -12.63 3.04
CA ILE A 128 -9.57 -11.58 3.51
C ILE A 128 -8.10 -11.91 3.20
N GLY A 129 -7.27 -10.89 3.02
CA GLY A 129 -5.82 -11.01 2.92
C GLY A 129 -5.09 -10.53 4.18
N ARG A 130 -3.79 -10.81 4.27
CA ARG A 130 -2.95 -10.42 5.42
C ARG A 130 -2.32 -9.02 5.31
N GLU A 131 -2.33 -8.44 4.11
CA GLU A 131 -1.58 -7.23 3.71
C GLU A 131 -2.01 -5.92 4.41
N GLY A 132 -3.33 -5.69 4.55
CA GLY A 132 -3.82 -4.54 5.33
C GLY A 132 -3.44 -4.63 6.81
N PRO A 133 -3.68 -5.80 7.46
CA PRO A 133 -3.21 -6.07 8.80
C PRO A 133 -1.70 -5.88 8.98
N THR A 134 -0.83 -6.39 8.09
CA THR A 134 0.63 -6.21 8.21
C THR A 134 1.04 -4.73 8.15
N VAL A 135 0.39 -3.92 7.31
CA VAL A 135 0.59 -2.47 7.29
C VAL A 135 0.26 -1.83 8.65
N GLN A 136 -0.89 -2.14 9.27
CA GLN A 136 -1.23 -1.57 10.59
C GLN A 136 -0.36 -2.15 11.73
N ILE A 137 0.01 -3.44 11.66
CA ILE A 137 0.93 -4.10 12.61
C ILE A 137 2.30 -3.41 12.56
N GLY A 138 2.87 -3.24 11.36
CA GLY A 138 4.16 -2.60 11.17
C GLY A 138 4.16 -1.13 11.61
N ALA A 139 3.13 -0.37 11.24
CA ALA A 139 2.91 0.99 11.71
C ALA A 139 2.80 1.06 13.24
N SER A 140 2.09 0.12 13.87
CA SER A 140 1.94 0.05 15.34
C SER A 140 3.25 -0.30 16.04
N LEU A 141 4.07 -1.19 15.49
CA LEU A 141 5.40 -1.48 16.04
C LEU A 141 6.26 -0.23 16.04
N MET A 142 6.52 0.35 14.85
CA MET A 142 7.37 1.53 14.71
C MET A 142 6.85 2.75 15.49
N PHE A 143 5.55 3.01 15.48
CA PHE A 143 4.97 4.09 16.27
C PHE A 143 5.24 3.92 17.77
N ASN A 144 5.26 2.70 18.29
CA ASN A 144 5.59 2.45 19.70
C ASN A 144 7.11 2.43 20.00
N LEU A 145 7.98 2.45 18.99
CA LEU A 145 9.42 2.71 19.16
C LEU A 145 9.72 4.18 19.46
N ARG A 146 8.79 5.12 19.21
CA ARG A 146 8.98 6.56 19.48
C ARG A 146 9.43 6.86 20.92
N ARG A 147 9.04 6.04 21.89
CA ARG A 147 9.44 6.13 23.31
C ARG A 147 10.95 6.01 23.56
N PHE A 148 11.72 5.49 22.61
CA PHE A 148 13.17 5.38 22.70
C PHE A 148 13.91 6.63 22.16
N TYR A 149 13.18 7.57 21.54
CA TYR A 149 13.69 8.85 21.04
C TYR A 149 13.50 9.95 22.11
N PRO A 150 14.56 10.53 22.69
CA PRO A 150 14.46 11.50 23.80
C PRO A 150 13.67 12.78 23.49
N ARG A 151 13.59 13.16 22.21
CA ARG A 151 12.85 14.32 21.70
C ARG A 151 12.01 13.89 20.48
N SER A 152 11.10 12.94 20.69
CA SER A 152 10.15 12.55 19.63
C SER A 152 9.24 13.74 19.30
N ASN A 153 9.25 14.15 18.02
CA ASN A 153 8.38 15.19 17.49
C ASN A 153 7.44 14.60 16.42
N ALA A 154 6.45 15.38 15.97
CA ALA A 154 5.46 14.93 15.00
C ALA A 154 6.08 14.42 13.68
N LEU A 155 7.25 14.96 13.27
CA LEU A 155 7.98 14.50 12.09
C LEU A 155 8.56 13.09 12.29
N ILE A 156 9.23 12.83 13.42
CA ILE A 156 9.76 11.50 13.77
C ILE A 156 8.61 10.49 13.89
N GLU A 157 7.50 10.86 14.55
CA GLU A 157 6.33 9.98 14.65
C GLU A 157 5.74 9.66 13.28
N ARG A 158 5.55 10.65 12.40
CA ARG A 158 5.08 10.46 11.02
C ARG A 158 6.03 9.56 10.22
N GLN A 159 7.34 9.75 10.34
CA GLN A 159 8.35 8.91 9.68
C GLN A 159 8.33 7.46 10.20
N LEU A 160 8.19 7.23 11.50
CA LEU A 160 8.05 5.90 12.09
C LEU A 160 6.77 5.20 11.60
N VAL A 161 5.63 5.90 11.57
CA VAL A 161 4.37 5.35 11.06
C VAL A 161 4.48 4.99 9.58
N LEU A 162 4.99 5.90 8.73
CA LEU A 162 5.23 5.64 7.31
C LEU A 162 6.17 4.45 7.09
N ALA A 163 7.28 4.40 7.82
CA ALA A 163 8.27 3.32 7.71
C ALA A 163 7.70 1.97 8.12
N GLY A 164 7.00 1.91 9.25
CA GLY A 164 6.37 0.68 9.71
C GLY A 164 5.29 0.18 8.76
N ALA A 165 4.49 1.10 8.23
CA ALA A 165 3.45 0.79 7.24
C ALA A 165 4.04 0.24 5.93
N ALA A 166 5.04 0.93 5.37
CA ALA A 166 5.71 0.55 4.14
C ALA A 166 6.54 -0.74 4.26
N ALA A 167 7.26 -0.90 5.37
CA ALA A 167 7.97 -2.14 5.71
C ALA A 167 7.01 -3.32 5.92
N GLY A 168 5.83 -3.06 6.52
CA GLY A 168 4.77 -4.05 6.69
C GLY A 168 4.16 -4.54 5.38
N LEU A 169 4.01 -3.67 4.37
CA LEU A 169 3.60 -4.07 3.02
C LEU A 169 4.74 -4.84 2.30
N SER A 170 5.96 -4.29 2.31
CA SER A 170 7.16 -4.88 1.70
C SER A 170 7.40 -6.31 2.18
N ALA A 171 7.39 -6.54 3.49
CA ALA A 171 7.63 -7.86 4.08
C ALA A 171 6.47 -8.84 3.88
N ALA A 172 5.25 -8.35 3.61
CA ALA A 172 4.09 -9.21 3.43
C ALA A 172 4.00 -9.72 1.98
N PHE A 173 4.21 -8.86 0.99
CA PHE A 173 4.23 -9.26 -0.42
C PHE A 173 5.58 -9.72 -0.95
N ASN A 174 6.67 -9.49 -0.22
CA ASN A 174 8.05 -9.65 -0.68
C ASN A 174 8.42 -8.66 -1.80
N THR A 175 7.94 -7.41 -1.68
CA THR A 175 7.97 -6.37 -2.74
C THR A 175 8.50 -5.02 -2.20
N PRO A 176 9.82 -4.80 -2.16
CA PRO A 176 10.40 -3.61 -1.55
C PRO A 176 10.10 -2.32 -2.32
N LEU A 177 10.12 -2.32 -3.66
CA LEU A 177 9.83 -1.11 -4.45
C LEU A 177 8.36 -0.72 -4.28
N ALA A 178 7.45 -1.69 -4.26
CA ALA A 178 6.04 -1.46 -3.96
C ALA A 178 5.84 -0.84 -2.58
N GLY A 179 6.60 -1.26 -1.56
CA GLY A 179 6.58 -0.67 -0.22
C GLY A 179 6.94 0.82 -0.23
N VAL A 180 7.98 1.21 -0.98
CA VAL A 180 8.38 2.62 -1.16
C VAL A 180 7.30 3.42 -1.90
N VAL A 181 6.78 2.89 -3.01
CA VAL A 181 5.79 3.58 -3.84
C VAL A 181 4.46 3.75 -3.10
N PHE A 182 4.00 2.75 -2.35
CA PHE A 182 2.83 2.82 -1.48
C PHE A 182 2.97 3.92 -0.40
N ALA A 183 4.16 4.09 0.18
CA ALA A 183 4.42 5.15 1.15
C ALA A 183 4.24 6.56 0.53
N ILE A 184 4.60 6.71 -0.74
CA ILE A 184 4.52 7.99 -1.47
C ILE A 184 3.09 8.24 -1.97
N GLU A 185 2.54 7.32 -2.76
CA GLU A 185 1.26 7.49 -3.48
C GLU A 185 0.04 7.36 -2.56
N GLU A 186 0.04 6.39 -1.64
CA GLU A 186 -1.15 6.07 -0.85
C GLU A 186 -1.10 6.66 0.56
N LEU A 187 0.04 6.59 1.25
CA LEU A 187 0.13 6.97 2.66
C LEU A 187 0.48 8.44 2.92
N SER A 188 1.39 9.04 2.13
CA SER A 188 1.87 10.40 2.38
C SER A 188 1.24 11.45 1.48
N ARG A 189 0.99 11.13 0.20
CA ARG A 189 0.38 11.97 -0.86
C ARG A 189 1.04 13.32 -1.16
N SER A 190 2.03 13.73 -0.37
CA SER A 190 2.95 14.81 -0.69
C SER A 190 4.20 14.24 -1.35
N PHE A 191 4.46 14.60 -2.61
CA PHE A 191 5.72 14.34 -3.33
C PHE A 191 6.93 15.15 -2.81
N SER A 192 6.82 15.76 -1.61
CA SER A 192 7.90 16.53 -1.00
C SER A 192 9.15 15.65 -0.86
N ALA A 193 10.23 16.06 -1.52
CA ALA A 193 11.32 15.19 -1.91
C ALA A 193 12.18 14.75 -0.72
N ARG A 194 11.74 13.68 -0.04
CA ARG A 194 12.58 12.65 0.59
C ARG A 194 11.74 11.50 1.12
N ALA A 195 11.65 10.44 0.32
CA ALA A 195 11.83 9.11 0.91
C ALA A 195 13.28 9.08 1.41
N SER A 196 13.51 9.54 2.64
CA SER A 196 14.85 9.61 3.25
C SER A 196 15.52 8.25 3.11
N GLY A 197 16.84 8.21 2.87
CA GLY A 197 17.59 6.94 2.78
C GLY A 197 17.36 6.04 4.00
N VAL A 198 17.03 6.63 5.15
CA VAL A 198 16.57 5.95 6.36
C VAL A 198 15.26 5.18 6.15
N LEU A 199 14.23 5.81 5.58
CA LEU A 199 12.95 5.18 5.24
C LEU A 199 13.14 4.02 4.25
N ILE A 200 13.90 4.26 3.18
CA ILE A 200 14.16 3.27 2.13
C ILE A 200 14.93 2.07 2.72
N THR A 201 15.98 2.31 3.52
CA THR A 201 16.75 1.22 4.15
C THR A 201 15.91 0.38 5.10
N ALA A 202 14.95 0.94 5.85
CA ALA A 202 14.03 0.12 6.65
C ALA A 202 13.09 -0.76 5.81
N ILE A 203 12.58 -0.24 4.69
CA ILE A 203 11.70 -1.00 3.78
C ILE A 203 12.47 -2.15 3.13
N ILE A 204 13.73 -1.91 2.76
CA ILE A 204 14.65 -2.94 2.25
C ILE A 204 14.99 -3.96 3.34
N ILE A 205 15.36 -3.55 4.56
CA ILE A 205 15.69 -4.46 5.68
C ILE A 205 14.52 -5.41 5.97
N ALA A 206 13.29 -4.88 6.07
CA ALA A 206 12.11 -5.71 6.32
C ALA A 206 11.82 -6.68 5.15
N GLY A 207 12.00 -6.23 3.91
CA GLY A 207 11.89 -7.08 2.72
C GLY A 207 12.95 -8.17 2.68
N VAL A 208 14.22 -7.85 2.93
CA VAL A 208 15.35 -8.80 2.98
C VAL A 208 15.16 -9.85 4.08
N ILE A 209 14.52 -9.52 5.20
CA ILE A 209 14.18 -10.49 6.25
C ILE A 209 13.05 -11.42 5.81
N ALA A 210 12.03 -10.90 5.13
CA ALA A 210 10.98 -11.74 4.55
C ALA A 210 11.55 -12.70 3.48
N LEU A 211 12.41 -12.18 2.61
CA LEU A 211 13.14 -12.92 1.57
C LEU A 211 14.08 -13.97 2.16
N GLY A 212 14.82 -13.63 3.22
CA GLY A 212 15.75 -14.55 3.89
C GLY A 212 15.06 -15.67 4.67
N LEU A 213 13.87 -15.42 5.22
CA LEU A 213 13.14 -16.41 6.03
C LEU A 213 12.14 -17.26 5.23
N ASN A 214 11.60 -16.75 4.14
CA ASN A 214 10.66 -17.49 3.28
C ASN A 214 11.29 -17.94 1.95
N GLY A 215 12.54 -17.57 1.68
CA GLY A 215 13.28 -17.90 0.47
C GLY A 215 13.16 -16.84 -0.63
N ASN A 216 14.07 -16.91 -1.61
CA ASN A 216 14.04 -16.06 -2.80
C ASN A 216 13.02 -16.59 -3.82
N TYR A 217 11.73 -16.40 -3.54
CA TYR A 217 10.64 -16.70 -4.48
C TYR A 217 9.89 -15.43 -4.87
N THR A 218 9.47 -15.38 -6.13
CA THR A 218 8.51 -14.39 -6.61
C THR A 218 7.12 -14.89 -6.25
N TYR A 219 6.30 -14.03 -5.60
CA TYR A 219 5.03 -14.44 -4.99
C TYR A 219 4.07 -15.12 -5.99
N PHE A 220 4.14 -14.75 -7.27
CA PHE A 220 3.32 -15.30 -8.34
C PHE A 220 4.13 -15.96 -9.48
N GLY A 221 5.42 -16.26 -9.28
CA GLY A 221 6.27 -16.93 -10.28
C GLY A 221 6.91 -15.97 -11.28
N THR A 222 7.34 -16.48 -12.44
CA THR A 222 7.94 -15.70 -13.54
C THR A 222 7.04 -15.79 -14.76
N ILE A 223 6.58 -14.65 -15.28
CA ILE A 223 5.82 -14.62 -16.54
C ILE A 223 6.76 -14.34 -17.70
N GLU A 224 7.25 -15.41 -18.32
CA GLU A 224 7.99 -15.34 -19.57
C GLU A 224 7.02 -15.05 -20.73
N ILE A 225 7.40 -14.10 -21.59
CA ILE A 225 6.68 -13.75 -22.80
C ILE A 225 7.65 -13.92 -23.95
N GLY A 226 7.20 -14.62 -25.00
CA GLY A 226 7.99 -14.77 -26.22
C GLY A 226 8.38 -13.41 -26.81
N GLN A 227 9.43 -13.37 -27.62
CA GLN A 227 10.09 -12.12 -28.03
C GLN A 227 9.24 -11.14 -28.89
N HIS A 228 7.97 -11.46 -29.17
CA HIS A 228 7.05 -10.63 -29.94
C HIS A 228 5.80 -10.29 -29.12
N PHE A 229 5.51 -8.99 -28.97
CA PHE A 229 4.25 -8.55 -28.38
C PHE A 229 3.06 -8.96 -29.27
N PRO A 230 1.97 -9.51 -28.71
CA PRO A 230 0.78 -9.86 -29.49
C PRO A 230 0.18 -8.62 -30.17
N LYS A 231 -0.24 -8.76 -31.43
CA LYS A 231 -0.92 -7.69 -32.19
C LYS A 231 -2.17 -7.14 -31.48
N MET A 232 -2.84 -7.99 -30.69
CA MET A 232 -4.04 -7.64 -29.90
C MET A 232 -3.73 -7.05 -28.51
N LEU A 233 -2.46 -6.88 -28.12
CA LEU A 233 -2.10 -6.46 -26.76
C LEU A 233 -2.74 -5.13 -26.34
N ALA A 234 -2.80 -4.14 -27.24
CA ALA A 234 -3.43 -2.85 -26.95
C ALA A 234 -4.95 -2.99 -26.70
N ALA A 235 -5.63 -3.84 -27.47
CA ALA A 235 -7.05 -4.15 -27.27
C ALA A 235 -7.28 -4.92 -25.97
N ALA A 236 -6.39 -5.87 -25.64
CA ALA A 236 -6.42 -6.61 -24.38
C ALA A 236 -6.21 -5.69 -23.16
N VAL A 237 -5.22 -4.79 -23.20
CA VAL A 237 -4.99 -3.76 -22.16
C VAL A 237 -6.24 -2.91 -21.97
N LEU A 238 -6.82 -2.37 -23.05
CA LEU A 238 -7.98 -1.48 -22.97
C LEU A 238 -9.23 -2.20 -22.42
N LEU A 239 -9.56 -3.40 -22.96
CA LEU A 239 -10.73 -4.15 -22.51
C LEU A 239 -10.56 -4.66 -21.08
N THR A 240 -9.36 -5.13 -20.72
CA THR A 240 -9.06 -5.57 -19.34
C THR A 240 -9.19 -4.41 -18.36
N ALA A 241 -8.65 -3.24 -18.70
CA ALA A 241 -8.73 -2.05 -17.86
C ALA A 241 -10.17 -1.56 -17.68
N LEU A 242 -11.00 -1.60 -18.73
CA LEU A 242 -12.41 -1.23 -18.65
C LEU A 242 -13.20 -2.21 -17.77
N VAL A 243 -13.09 -3.53 -18.03
CA VAL A 243 -13.81 -4.56 -17.27
C VAL A 243 -13.43 -4.53 -15.79
N THR A 244 -12.13 -4.51 -15.49
CA THR A 244 -11.65 -4.49 -14.10
C THR A 244 -11.87 -3.14 -13.41
N GLY A 245 -11.82 -2.03 -14.16
CA GLY A 245 -12.17 -0.69 -13.71
C GLY A 245 -13.62 -0.58 -13.26
N VAL A 246 -14.56 -1.09 -14.06
CA VAL A 246 -15.99 -1.15 -13.72
C VAL A 246 -16.22 -2.09 -12.54
N ALA A 247 -15.62 -3.29 -12.53
CA ALA A 247 -15.80 -4.26 -11.45
C ALA A 247 -15.24 -3.75 -10.10
N GLY A 248 -14.04 -3.17 -10.09
CA GLY A 248 -13.44 -2.58 -8.89
C GLY A 248 -14.17 -1.31 -8.42
N GLY A 249 -14.66 -0.49 -9.35
CA GLY A 249 -15.53 0.65 -9.06
C GLY A 249 -16.86 0.22 -8.43
N LEU A 250 -17.49 -0.84 -8.93
CA LEU A 250 -18.69 -1.45 -8.35
C LEU A 250 -18.41 -2.00 -6.95
N PHE A 251 -17.29 -2.69 -6.73
CA PHE A 251 -16.88 -3.16 -5.39
C PHE A 251 -16.74 -1.99 -4.39
N GLY A 252 -16.02 -0.93 -4.77
CA GLY A 252 -15.88 0.27 -3.94
C GLY A 252 -17.22 0.96 -3.68
N TRP A 253 -18.07 1.05 -4.70
CA TRP A 253 -19.44 1.59 -4.58
C TRP A 253 -20.27 0.79 -3.58
N LEU A 254 -20.25 -0.55 -3.65
CA LEU A 254 -20.97 -1.44 -2.73
C LEU A 254 -20.52 -1.23 -1.27
N LEU A 255 -19.22 -1.12 -1.01
CA LEU A 255 -18.71 -0.89 0.35
C LEU A 255 -19.00 0.51 0.92
N LEU A 256 -19.02 1.54 0.07
CA LEU A 256 -19.19 2.93 0.51
C LEU A 256 -20.65 3.41 0.50
N ASN A 257 -21.51 2.87 -0.36
CA ASN A 257 -22.90 3.29 -0.54
C ASN A 257 -23.92 2.31 0.10
N THR A 258 -23.58 1.67 1.22
CA THR A 258 -24.44 0.62 1.85
C THR A 258 -25.89 1.07 2.09
N GLY A 259 -26.10 2.34 2.44
CA GLY A 259 -27.45 2.91 2.62
C GLY A 259 -28.29 3.06 1.34
N ARG A 260 -27.73 2.88 0.14
CA ARG A 260 -28.43 3.00 -1.15
C ARG A 260 -28.92 1.67 -1.71
N TRP A 261 -28.22 0.56 -1.42
CA TRP A 261 -28.52 -0.76 -2.00
C TRP A 261 -28.94 -1.82 -0.98
N LEU A 262 -28.54 -1.68 0.30
CA LEU A 262 -28.86 -2.67 1.32
C LEU A 262 -30.33 -2.52 1.76
N PRO A 263 -31.15 -3.59 1.71
CA PRO A 263 -32.56 -3.52 2.10
C PRO A 263 -32.75 -2.98 3.51
N ALA A 264 -33.82 -2.22 3.76
CA ALA A 264 -34.06 -1.51 5.02
C ALA A 264 -33.92 -2.39 6.28
N ARG A 265 -34.39 -3.65 6.22
CA ARG A 265 -34.25 -4.64 7.32
C ARG A 265 -32.79 -5.01 7.61
N LEU A 266 -31.97 -5.20 6.57
CA LEU A 266 -30.53 -5.47 6.72
C LEU A 266 -29.74 -4.23 7.12
N LEU A 267 -30.16 -3.05 6.67
CA LEU A 267 -29.55 -1.78 7.08
C LEU A 267 -29.83 -1.44 8.57
N ALA A 268 -31.04 -1.74 9.05
CA ALA A 268 -31.36 -1.68 10.48
C ALA A 268 -30.49 -2.69 11.27
N LEU A 269 -30.37 -3.93 10.80
CA LEU A 269 -29.53 -4.95 11.43
C LEU A 269 -28.05 -4.53 11.50
N TYR A 270 -27.51 -3.94 10.43
CA TYR A 270 -26.15 -3.40 10.38
C TYR A 270 -25.91 -2.28 11.41
N ARG A 271 -26.88 -1.39 11.61
CA ARG A 271 -26.78 -0.25 12.54
C ARG A 271 -27.00 -0.66 14.01
N GLU A 272 -28.06 -1.42 14.26
CA GLU A 272 -28.55 -1.73 15.62
C GLU A 272 -27.98 -3.01 16.20
N ARG A 273 -27.82 -4.06 15.38
CA ARG A 273 -27.42 -5.41 15.80
C ARG A 273 -26.22 -5.92 14.97
N PRO A 274 -25.08 -5.21 14.98
CA PRO A 274 -23.93 -5.48 14.10
C PRO A 274 -23.33 -6.88 14.25
N ILE A 275 -23.48 -7.53 15.41
CA ILE A 275 -23.03 -8.91 15.65
C ILE A 275 -23.92 -9.91 14.89
N VAL A 276 -25.23 -9.68 14.86
CA VAL A 276 -26.19 -10.52 14.11
C VAL A 276 -26.05 -10.26 12.61
N PHE A 277 -25.79 -9.01 12.21
CA PHE A 277 -25.42 -8.68 10.83
C PHE A 277 -24.15 -9.40 10.39
N ALA A 278 -23.12 -9.44 11.24
CA ALA A 278 -21.89 -10.19 10.97
C ALA A 278 -22.16 -11.70 10.79
N ALA A 279 -23.01 -12.31 11.63
CA ALA A 279 -23.44 -13.70 11.45
C ALA A 279 -24.12 -13.93 10.09
N ALA A 280 -25.02 -13.02 9.66
CA ALA A 280 -25.67 -13.08 8.36
C ALA A 280 -24.67 -12.94 7.19
N CYS A 281 -23.67 -12.05 7.32
CA CYS A 281 -22.56 -11.96 6.37
C CYS A 281 -21.72 -13.26 6.34
N GLY A 282 -21.44 -13.86 7.49
CA GLY A 282 -20.78 -15.16 7.59
C GLY A 282 -21.57 -16.29 6.93
N LEU A 283 -22.91 -16.23 6.99
CA LEU A 283 -23.78 -17.19 6.31
C LEU A 283 -23.73 -17.01 4.79
N ALA A 284 -23.66 -15.77 4.30
CA ALA A 284 -23.44 -15.48 2.88
C ALA A 284 -22.07 -15.98 2.38
N ILE A 285 -21.01 -15.78 3.16
CA ILE A 285 -19.66 -16.32 2.87
C ILE A 285 -19.70 -17.85 2.81
N ALA A 286 -20.35 -18.51 3.77
CA ALA A 286 -20.51 -19.97 3.78
C ALA A 286 -21.27 -20.47 2.54
N ALA A 287 -22.40 -19.85 2.20
CA ALA A 287 -23.21 -20.21 1.05
C ALA A 287 -22.46 -20.06 -0.28
N VAL A 288 -21.78 -18.92 -0.49
CA VAL A 288 -20.97 -18.66 -1.69
C VAL A 288 -19.75 -19.59 -1.74
N GLY A 289 -19.09 -19.81 -0.61
CA GLY A 289 -17.98 -20.74 -0.46
C GLY A 289 -18.32 -22.15 -0.89
N VAL A 290 -19.37 -22.74 -0.31
CA VAL A 290 -19.84 -24.09 -0.65
C VAL A 290 -20.34 -24.16 -2.10
N ALA A 291 -21.10 -23.17 -2.58
CA ALA A 291 -21.54 -23.12 -3.98
C ALA A 291 -20.38 -22.99 -4.98
N SER A 292 -19.24 -22.40 -4.58
CA SER A 292 -18.03 -22.27 -5.39
C SER A 292 -17.05 -23.45 -5.28
N GLY A 293 -17.45 -24.57 -4.65
CA GLY A 293 -16.56 -25.71 -4.40
C GLY A 293 -15.41 -25.41 -3.42
N GLY A 294 -15.56 -24.38 -2.58
CA GLY A 294 -14.56 -23.92 -1.61
C GLY A 294 -13.62 -22.81 -2.09
N THR A 295 -13.49 -22.61 -3.42
CA THR A 295 -12.51 -21.68 -4.04
C THR A 295 -12.62 -20.21 -3.58
N THR A 296 -13.79 -19.78 -3.10
CA THR A 296 -13.97 -18.39 -2.65
C THR A 296 -13.57 -18.13 -1.20
N PHE A 297 -13.37 -19.16 -0.37
CA PHE A 297 -12.83 -19.00 0.98
C PHE A 297 -11.38 -18.47 0.97
N GLY A 298 -10.94 -17.90 2.09
CA GLY A 298 -9.58 -17.39 2.26
C GLY A 298 -9.15 -16.30 1.28
N SER A 299 -7.85 -16.03 1.22
CA SER A 299 -7.28 -14.90 0.46
C SER A 299 -7.46 -14.99 -1.05
N GLY A 300 -7.64 -16.19 -1.62
CA GLY A 300 -7.63 -16.38 -3.07
C GLY A 300 -6.23 -16.54 -3.68
N TYR A 301 -5.18 -16.62 -2.86
CA TYR A 301 -3.79 -16.72 -3.33
C TYR A 301 -3.52 -18.02 -4.09
N ALA A 302 -3.91 -19.17 -3.52
CA ALA A 302 -3.66 -20.47 -4.13
C ALA A 302 -4.36 -20.60 -5.49
N GLU A 303 -5.59 -20.10 -5.57
CA GLU A 303 -6.43 -20.08 -6.78
C GLU A 303 -5.82 -19.17 -7.86
N ALA A 304 -5.32 -18.00 -7.48
CA ALA A 304 -4.65 -17.07 -8.38
C ALA A 304 -3.28 -17.59 -8.88
N ARG A 305 -2.50 -18.24 -7.99
CA ARG A 305 -1.23 -18.88 -8.33
C ARG A 305 -1.45 -20.10 -9.23
N GLY A 306 -2.48 -20.90 -8.95
CA GLY A 306 -2.86 -22.07 -9.74
C GLY A 306 -3.28 -21.72 -11.17
N LEU A 307 -4.01 -20.61 -11.35
CA LEU A 307 -4.32 -20.07 -12.69
C LEU A 307 -3.04 -19.64 -13.45
N LEU A 308 -2.10 -18.98 -12.78
CA LEU A 308 -0.83 -18.55 -13.38
C LEU A 308 0.08 -19.73 -13.75
N ASP A 309 0.13 -20.76 -12.90
CA ASP A 309 0.89 -22.00 -13.15
C ASP A 309 0.17 -22.95 -14.14
N GLY A 310 -1.05 -22.61 -14.61
CA GLY A 310 -1.86 -23.47 -15.48
C GLY A 310 -2.36 -24.77 -14.82
N ARG A 311 -2.33 -24.84 -13.48
CA ARG A 311 -2.70 -26.03 -12.69
C ARG A 311 -4.16 -26.06 -12.25
N GLU A 312 -4.79 -24.90 -12.15
CA GLU A 312 -6.19 -24.74 -11.72
C GLU A 312 -7.07 -24.26 -12.87
N GLN A 313 -8.30 -24.80 -12.95
CA GLN A 313 -9.34 -24.32 -13.85
C GLN A 313 -10.50 -23.76 -13.03
N LEU A 314 -10.49 -22.45 -12.80
CA LEU A 314 -11.56 -21.79 -12.06
C LEU A 314 -12.78 -21.54 -12.94
N SER A 315 -13.97 -21.68 -12.34
CA SER A 315 -15.24 -21.37 -13.01
C SER A 315 -15.30 -19.93 -13.52
N VAL A 316 -16.01 -19.69 -14.63
CA VAL A 316 -16.35 -18.36 -15.16
C VAL A 316 -17.02 -17.46 -14.10
N LEU A 317 -17.74 -18.05 -13.14
CA LEU A 317 -18.40 -17.31 -12.06
C LEU A 317 -17.44 -16.90 -10.92
N TYR A 318 -16.21 -17.44 -10.89
CA TYR A 318 -15.25 -17.21 -9.82
C TYR A 318 -15.02 -15.75 -9.42
N PRO A 319 -14.68 -14.80 -10.33
CA PRO A 319 -14.43 -13.42 -9.93
C PRO A 319 -15.65 -12.76 -9.27
N PHE A 320 -16.87 -13.06 -9.74
CA PHE A 320 -18.10 -12.54 -9.19
C PHE A 320 -18.41 -13.13 -7.81
N LEU A 321 -18.28 -14.45 -7.64
CA LEU A 321 -18.49 -15.12 -6.36
C LEU A 321 -17.44 -14.68 -5.32
N LYS A 322 -16.16 -14.59 -5.71
CA LYS A 322 -15.08 -14.09 -4.85
C LYS A 322 -15.32 -12.63 -4.43
N MET A 323 -15.79 -11.78 -5.35
CA MET A 323 -16.19 -10.40 -5.05
C MET A 323 -17.37 -10.33 -4.08
N ILE A 324 -18.41 -11.17 -4.22
CA ILE A 324 -19.55 -11.21 -3.28
C ILE A 324 -19.06 -11.63 -1.88
N SER A 325 -18.26 -12.69 -1.78
CA SER A 325 -17.72 -13.18 -0.50
C SER A 325 -16.78 -12.16 0.15
N MET A 326 -16.01 -11.42 -0.65
CA MET A 326 -15.20 -10.29 -0.20
C MET A 326 -16.08 -9.15 0.34
N VAL A 327 -17.12 -8.70 -0.39
CA VAL A 327 -18.06 -7.68 0.10
C VAL A 327 -18.67 -8.11 1.44
N ALA A 328 -19.14 -9.36 1.54
CA ALA A 328 -19.68 -9.91 2.79
C ALA A 328 -18.65 -9.95 3.93
N SER A 329 -17.36 -10.18 3.64
CA SER A 329 -16.28 -10.15 4.64
C SER A 329 -16.01 -8.72 5.16
N TYR A 330 -16.08 -7.70 4.28
CA TYR A 330 -15.75 -6.32 4.63
C TYR A 330 -16.91 -5.52 5.24
N LEU A 331 -18.14 -5.75 4.81
CA LEU A 331 -19.33 -5.02 5.27
C LEU A 331 -19.50 -4.96 6.81
N PRO A 332 -19.31 -6.05 7.58
CA PRO A 332 -19.42 -6.03 9.05
C PRO A 332 -18.17 -5.45 9.75
N GLY A 333 -17.12 -5.06 9.01
CA GLY A 333 -15.89 -4.49 9.56
C GLY A 333 -14.87 -5.49 10.09
N ILE A 334 -14.92 -6.75 9.64
CA ILE A 334 -14.01 -7.80 10.12
C ILE A 334 -12.53 -7.45 9.77
N PRO A 335 -11.59 -7.62 10.71
CA PRO A 335 -10.16 -7.40 10.48
C PRO A 335 -9.57 -8.24 9.34
N GLY A 336 -8.98 -7.59 8.32
CA GLY A 336 -8.38 -8.26 7.16
C GLY A 336 -8.12 -7.27 6.01
N GLY A 337 -7.17 -7.55 5.11
CA GLY A 337 -6.75 -6.66 4.01
C GLY A 337 -7.26 -7.05 2.61
N ILE A 338 -7.72 -6.09 1.82
CA ILE A 338 -8.38 -6.35 0.52
C ILE A 338 -7.43 -6.77 -0.62
N PHE A 339 -6.12 -6.50 -0.52
CA PHE A 339 -5.19 -6.64 -1.64
C PHE A 339 -5.15 -8.05 -2.26
N ALA A 340 -4.91 -9.10 -1.47
CA ALA A 340 -4.81 -10.47 -2.01
C ALA A 340 -6.14 -10.97 -2.62
N PRO A 341 -7.31 -10.78 -1.97
CA PRO A 341 -8.61 -11.02 -2.62
C PRO A 341 -8.81 -10.21 -3.91
N SER A 342 -8.41 -8.94 -3.97
CA SER A 342 -8.48 -8.12 -5.19
C SER A 342 -7.63 -8.69 -6.32
N LEU A 343 -6.39 -9.11 -6.04
CA LEU A 343 -5.52 -9.77 -7.02
C LEU A 343 -6.16 -11.08 -7.52
N SER A 344 -6.78 -11.85 -6.62
CA SER A 344 -7.47 -13.10 -6.99
C SER A 344 -8.73 -12.88 -7.84
N ILE A 345 -9.55 -11.87 -7.53
CA ILE A 345 -10.68 -11.46 -8.37
C ILE A 345 -10.20 -10.99 -9.74
N GLY A 346 -9.12 -10.20 -9.78
CA GLY A 346 -8.45 -9.81 -11.01
C GLY A 346 -7.99 -11.01 -11.84
N ALA A 347 -7.38 -12.02 -11.21
CA ALA A 347 -7.00 -13.27 -11.88
C ALA A 347 -8.21 -14.01 -12.50
N GLY A 348 -9.33 -14.05 -11.78
CA GLY A 348 -10.60 -14.56 -12.30
C GLY A 348 -11.12 -13.80 -13.53
N PHE A 349 -10.99 -12.46 -13.55
CA PHE A 349 -11.31 -11.67 -14.74
C PHE A 349 -10.33 -11.90 -15.89
N GLY A 350 -9.05 -12.13 -15.62
CA GLY A 350 -8.06 -12.49 -16.65
C GLY A 350 -8.37 -13.85 -17.30
N ASN A 351 -8.78 -14.83 -16.50
CA ASN A 351 -9.28 -16.13 -16.98
C ASN A 351 -10.54 -15.96 -17.85
N LEU A 352 -11.48 -15.10 -17.44
CA LEU A 352 -12.67 -14.78 -18.25
C LEU A 352 -12.33 -14.07 -19.58
N LEU A 353 -11.34 -13.18 -19.58
CA LEU A 353 -10.91 -12.47 -20.79
C LEU A 353 -10.13 -13.36 -21.77
N HIS A 354 -9.60 -14.49 -21.32
CA HIS A 354 -8.97 -15.47 -22.21
C HIS A 354 -9.96 -16.12 -23.20
N PHE A 355 -11.26 -16.16 -22.89
CA PHE A 355 -12.28 -16.57 -23.87
C PHE A 355 -12.40 -15.58 -25.05
N VAL A 356 -12.04 -14.31 -24.86
CA VAL A 356 -12.03 -13.27 -25.91
C VAL A 356 -10.66 -13.20 -26.60
N PHE A 357 -9.58 -13.37 -25.83
CA PHE A 357 -8.20 -13.33 -26.31
C PHE A 357 -7.53 -14.71 -26.22
N SER A 358 -8.15 -15.72 -26.83
CA SER A 358 -7.69 -17.11 -26.77
C SER A 358 -6.31 -17.33 -27.41
N GLY A 359 -5.93 -16.50 -28.39
CA GLY A 359 -4.60 -16.48 -28.99
C GLY A 359 -3.51 -15.77 -28.17
N MET A 360 -3.79 -15.35 -26.92
CA MET A 360 -2.82 -14.72 -26.01
C MET A 360 -2.53 -15.63 -24.81
N HIS A 361 -1.28 -15.63 -24.33
CA HIS A 361 -0.89 -16.40 -23.15
C HIS A 361 -1.72 -15.99 -21.92
N LEU A 362 -2.42 -16.96 -21.32
CA LEU A 362 -3.29 -16.78 -20.17
C LEU A 362 -2.61 -16.05 -18.97
N PRO A 363 -1.35 -16.35 -18.57
CA PRO A 363 -0.69 -15.64 -17.48
C PRO A 363 -0.56 -14.12 -17.68
N MET A 364 -0.35 -13.67 -18.91
CA MET A 364 -0.29 -12.23 -19.23
C MET A 364 -1.67 -11.58 -19.06
N LEU A 365 -2.76 -12.20 -19.51
CA LEU A 365 -4.12 -11.67 -19.30
C LEU A 365 -4.48 -11.63 -17.81
N ILE A 366 -4.08 -12.65 -17.05
CA ILE A 366 -4.19 -12.68 -15.59
C ILE A 366 -3.42 -11.52 -14.95
N ALA A 367 -2.16 -11.27 -15.33
CA ALA A 367 -1.36 -10.18 -14.79
C ALA A 367 -1.96 -8.79 -15.07
N LEU A 368 -2.46 -8.57 -16.30
CA LEU A 368 -3.18 -7.34 -16.66
C LEU A 368 -4.46 -7.17 -15.81
N ALA A 369 -5.22 -8.24 -15.59
CA ALA A 369 -6.47 -8.17 -14.85
C ALA A 369 -6.26 -8.07 -13.32
N MET A 370 -5.22 -8.72 -12.78
CA MET A 370 -4.73 -8.54 -11.42
C MET A 370 -4.43 -7.07 -11.13
N VAL A 371 -3.60 -6.42 -11.97
CA VAL A 371 -3.23 -5.02 -11.76
C VAL A 371 -4.41 -4.08 -11.97
N GLY A 372 -5.23 -4.32 -13.00
CA GLY A 372 -6.40 -3.51 -13.30
C GLY A 372 -7.40 -3.50 -12.15
N TYR A 373 -7.74 -4.67 -11.61
CA TYR A 373 -8.71 -4.77 -10.52
C TYR A 373 -8.14 -4.21 -9.20
N LEU A 374 -6.86 -4.46 -8.89
CA LEU A 374 -6.24 -3.86 -7.71
C LEU A 374 -6.22 -2.33 -7.80
N ALA A 375 -5.78 -1.77 -8.93
CA ALA A 375 -5.73 -0.33 -9.18
C ALA A 375 -7.12 0.32 -9.20
N ALA A 376 -8.15 -0.41 -9.66
CA ALA A 376 -9.53 0.03 -9.60
C ALA A 376 -10.04 0.10 -8.15
N VAL A 377 -9.71 -0.87 -7.31
CA VAL A 377 -10.19 -0.94 -5.92
C VAL A 377 -9.46 0.02 -4.98
N THR A 378 -8.13 0.15 -5.10
CA THR A 378 -7.35 1.08 -4.25
C THR A 378 -7.34 2.51 -4.79
N GLN A 379 -7.45 2.68 -6.11
CA GLN A 379 -7.25 3.93 -6.84
C GLN A 379 -5.82 4.51 -6.77
N SER A 380 -4.84 3.73 -6.30
CA SER A 380 -3.39 3.97 -6.36
C SER A 380 -2.74 3.13 -7.49
N PRO A 381 -2.75 3.62 -8.75
CA PRO A 381 -2.32 2.84 -9.91
C PRO A 381 -0.81 2.57 -9.94
N ILE A 382 0.04 3.48 -9.44
CA ILE A 382 1.50 3.30 -9.50
C ILE A 382 1.91 2.15 -8.58
N THR A 383 1.43 2.19 -7.33
CA THR A 383 1.60 1.13 -6.34
C THR A 383 1.11 -0.20 -6.87
N SER A 384 -0.09 -0.23 -7.47
CA SER A 384 -0.70 -1.46 -7.95
C SER A 384 0.12 -2.14 -9.05
N PHE A 385 0.66 -1.39 -10.02
CA PHE A 385 1.50 -2.00 -11.07
C PHE A 385 2.87 -2.43 -10.54
N VAL A 386 3.48 -1.68 -9.61
CA VAL A 386 4.77 -2.06 -9.01
C VAL A 386 4.63 -3.33 -8.17
N ILE A 387 3.55 -3.46 -7.38
CA ILE A 387 3.19 -4.70 -6.67
C ILE A 387 3.13 -5.87 -7.65
N VAL A 388 2.28 -5.80 -8.67
CA VAL A 388 2.07 -6.92 -9.59
C VAL A 388 3.35 -7.25 -10.37
N MET A 389 4.10 -6.23 -10.79
CA MET A 389 5.36 -6.38 -11.52
C MET A 389 6.44 -7.10 -10.69
N GLU A 390 6.67 -6.72 -9.42
CA GLU A 390 7.61 -7.41 -8.53
C GLU A 390 7.14 -8.84 -8.22
N MET A 391 5.82 -9.06 -8.02
CA MET A 391 5.28 -10.38 -7.68
C MET A 391 5.39 -11.43 -8.81
N ILE A 392 5.33 -11.01 -10.08
CA ILE A 392 5.39 -11.90 -11.27
C ILE A 392 6.73 -11.84 -12.02
N ASN A 393 7.71 -11.07 -11.51
CA ASN A 393 8.98 -10.73 -12.19
C ASN A 393 8.80 -10.23 -13.64
N GLY A 394 7.70 -9.52 -13.90
CA GLY A 394 7.16 -9.30 -15.25
C GLY A 394 7.71 -8.06 -15.94
N HIS A 395 9.03 -7.87 -15.96
CA HIS A 395 9.66 -6.66 -16.51
C HIS A 395 9.26 -6.37 -17.97
N ALA A 396 9.00 -7.41 -18.77
CA ALA A 396 8.51 -7.28 -20.15
C ALA A 396 7.11 -6.64 -20.26
N LEU A 397 6.27 -6.71 -19.21
CA LEU A 397 4.91 -6.17 -19.21
C LEU A 397 4.76 -4.77 -18.59
N VAL A 398 5.83 -4.16 -18.07
CA VAL A 398 5.76 -2.91 -17.26
C VAL A 398 4.86 -1.84 -17.88
N ILE A 399 5.03 -1.54 -19.16
CA ILE A 399 4.23 -0.53 -19.88
C ILE A 399 2.74 -0.93 -19.93
N SER A 400 2.45 -2.20 -20.22
CA SER A 400 1.07 -2.71 -20.32
C SER A 400 0.38 -2.77 -18.96
N LEU A 401 1.10 -3.17 -17.90
CA LEU A 401 0.60 -3.17 -16.52
C LEU A 401 0.29 -1.74 -16.06
N MET A 402 1.21 -0.80 -16.28
CA MET A 402 1.05 0.61 -15.95
C MET A 402 -0.14 1.24 -16.70
N ALA A 403 -0.26 1.01 -18.01
CA ALA A 403 -1.40 1.47 -18.80
C ALA A 403 -2.73 0.91 -18.27
N THR A 404 -2.78 -0.40 -18.00
CA THR A 404 -3.97 -1.06 -17.47
C THR A 404 -4.37 -0.50 -16.10
N ALA A 405 -3.40 -0.31 -15.20
CA ALA A 405 -3.60 0.26 -13.87
C ALA A 405 -4.16 1.69 -13.93
N LEU A 406 -3.56 2.55 -14.75
CA LEU A 406 -3.96 3.95 -14.92
C LEU A 406 -5.38 4.06 -15.47
N ILE A 407 -5.70 3.30 -16.52
CA ILE A 407 -7.05 3.31 -17.13
C ILE A 407 -8.09 2.75 -16.15
N ALA A 408 -7.82 1.61 -15.50
CA ALA A 408 -8.76 0.98 -14.57
C ALA A 408 -9.05 1.87 -13.33
N SER A 409 -8.02 2.52 -12.77
CA SER A 409 -8.18 3.50 -11.69
C SER A 409 -9.03 4.70 -12.13
N ARG A 410 -8.83 5.22 -13.35
CA ARG A 410 -9.64 6.31 -13.91
C ARG A 410 -11.10 5.91 -14.15
N VAL A 411 -11.35 4.71 -14.63
CA VAL A 411 -12.71 4.16 -14.79
C VAL A 411 -13.39 4.00 -13.43
N SER A 412 -12.71 3.43 -12.43
CA SER A 412 -13.25 3.28 -11.06
C SER A 412 -13.64 4.61 -10.41
N ARG A 413 -12.83 5.67 -10.62
CA ARG A 413 -13.09 7.03 -10.11
C ARG A 413 -14.41 7.64 -10.61
N LEU A 414 -15.00 7.12 -11.69
CA LEU A 414 -16.33 7.54 -12.16
C LEU A 414 -17.47 7.01 -11.26
N PHE A 415 -17.25 5.90 -10.55
CA PHE A 415 -18.25 5.27 -9.69
C PHE A 415 -18.15 5.72 -8.23
N VAL A 416 -16.93 5.96 -7.74
CA VAL A 416 -16.66 6.10 -6.30
C VAL A 416 -15.33 6.84 -6.04
N PRO A 417 -15.21 7.66 -4.96
CA PRO A 417 -13.92 8.18 -4.50
C PRO A 417 -12.99 7.05 -3.98
N PRO A 418 -11.70 7.34 -3.77
CA PRO A 418 -10.73 6.35 -3.28
C PRO A 418 -11.19 5.68 -1.98
N LEU A 419 -11.13 4.35 -1.97
CA LEU A 419 -11.73 3.55 -0.91
C LEU A 419 -11.08 3.82 0.45
N TYR A 420 -9.75 3.94 0.51
CA TYR A 420 -9.04 4.04 1.78
C TYR A 420 -9.14 5.41 2.44
N GLU A 421 -9.02 6.54 1.72
CA GLU A 421 -9.30 7.85 2.36
C GLU A 421 -10.75 7.98 2.83
N THR A 422 -11.72 7.55 2.01
CA THR A 422 -13.15 7.64 2.36
C THR A 422 -13.48 6.81 3.62
N LEU A 423 -12.73 5.73 3.87
CA LEU A 423 -12.77 4.98 5.12
C LEU A 423 -11.95 5.65 6.24
N ALA A 424 -10.84 6.32 5.95
CA ALA A 424 -9.99 7.03 6.91
C ALA A 424 -10.72 8.23 7.55
N GLU A 425 -11.49 8.98 6.77
CA GLU A 425 -12.35 10.07 7.25
C GLU A 425 -13.27 9.68 8.41
N ARG A 426 -13.70 8.41 8.46
CA ARG A 426 -14.59 7.89 9.51
C ARG A 426 -13.90 7.89 10.89
N TYR A 427 -12.57 7.89 10.94
CA TYR A 427 -11.79 7.99 12.17
C TYR A 427 -11.45 9.44 12.55
N LEU A 428 -11.35 10.34 11.56
CA LEU A 428 -11.05 11.76 11.76
C LEU A 428 -12.26 12.52 12.36
N LYS A 429 -13.48 12.10 12.05
CA LYS A 429 -14.69 12.67 12.63
C LYS A 429 -14.76 12.37 14.15
N PRO A 430 -15.04 13.36 15.01
CA PRO A 430 -15.21 13.12 16.44
C PRO A 430 -16.22 12.00 16.70
N PRO A 431 -16.04 11.18 17.76
CA PRO A 431 -17.02 10.15 18.09
C PRO A 431 -18.37 10.82 18.32
N GLN A 432 -19.34 10.54 17.44
CA GLN A 432 -20.69 11.12 17.54
C GLN A 432 -21.20 10.90 18.97
N PRO A 433 -21.66 11.95 19.67
CA PRO A 433 -22.35 11.76 20.93
C PRO A 433 -23.47 10.76 20.71
N LYS A 434 -23.60 9.81 21.64
CA LYS A 434 -24.83 9.03 21.76
C LYS A 434 -25.97 10.05 21.80
N GLN A 435 -26.94 9.98 20.90
CA GLN A 435 -28.08 10.92 20.89
C GLN A 435 -28.88 10.74 22.17
N ALA A 436 -28.47 11.47 23.21
CA ALA A 436 -29.32 11.85 24.32
C ALA A 436 -30.36 12.83 23.78
N ALA A 437 -31.57 12.77 24.31
CA ALA A 437 -32.68 13.58 23.84
C ALA A 437 -32.35 15.08 23.93
N THR A 438 -32.89 15.82 22.96
CA THR A 438 -32.65 17.24 22.73
C THR A 438 -32.95 18.10 23.96
N ALA A 439 -32.04 19.01 24.32
CA ALA A 439 -32.31 20.18 25.14
C ALA A 439 -31.73 21.43 24.45
N PRO A 440 -32.38 22.61 24.52
CA PRO A 440 -32.01 23.76 23.68
C PRO A 440 -30.67 24.40 24.05
N ALA A 441 -30.03 25.04 23.07
CA ALA A 441 -28.73 25.69 23.24
C ALA A 441 -28.84 27.04 23.97
N HIS A 442 -27.90 27.29 24.88
CA HIS A 442 -27.55 28.64 25.29
C HIS A 442 -26.36 29.13 24.44
N THR A 443 -26.54 30.26 23.77
CA THR A 443 -25.56 30.91 22.91
C THR A 443 -24.59 31.78 23.70
N GLY A 444 -23.31 31.71 23.35
CA GLY A 444 -22.31 32.70 23.76
C GLY A 444 -20.91 32.14 23.94
N ILE A 445 -19.97 32.54 23.07
CA ILE A 445 -18.74 33.28 23.42
C ILE A 445 -17.88 33.50 22.16
N ALA A 446 -17.22 34.65 22.17
CA ALA A 446 -16.32 35.29 21.20
C ALA A 446 -15.48 34.41 20.24
N ALA A 447 -15.22 34.98 19.06
CA ALA A 447 -14.23 34.50 18.10
C ALA A 447 -12.80 34.59 18.68
N VAL A 448 -12.00 33.54 18.47
CA VAL A 448 -10.56 33.53 18.75
C VAL A 448 -9.80 33.92 17.49
N LYS A 449 -8.94 34.93 17.61
CA LYS A 449 -8.08 35.44 16.55
C LYS A 449 -6.95 34.43 16.27
N MET A 450 -6.75 34.03 15.01
CA MET A 450 -5.58 33.26 14.60
C MET A 450 -4.34 34.18 14.61
N PRO A 451 -3.17 33.72 15.06
CA PRO A 451 -1.90 34.34 14.71
C PRO A 451 -1.61 34.08 13.22
N GLU A 452 -1.21 35.13 12.51
CA GLU A 452 -0.40 35.00 11.29
C GLU A 452 1.00 34.45 11.66
N ASP A 453 1.85 34.20 10.67
CA ASP A 453 3.20 33.60 10.74
C ASP A 453 3.25 32.06 10.59
N ALA A 454 2.94 31.60 9.36
CA ALA A 454 3.13 30.21 8.92
C ALA A 454 3.98 30.10 7.63
N GLU A 455 4.86 31.08 7.37
CA GLU A 455 5.61 31.17 6.10
C GLU A 455 7.13 31.37 6.31
N SER A 456 7.78 30.36 6.90
CA SER A 456 9.22 30.08 6.73
C SER A 456 9.62 28.78 7.45
N ALA A 457 9.70 27.67 6.70
CA ALA A 457 10.25 26.40 7.20
C ALA A 457 11.32 25.89 6.22
N PRO A 458 12.57 25.61 6.67
CA PRO A 458 13.66 25.26 5.78
C PRO A 458 13.51 23.85 5.16
N ALA A 459 14.04 23.69 3.95
CA ALA A 459 13.84 22.51 3.10
C ALA A 459 14.68 21.26 3.47
N ASP A 460 15.42 21.28 4.59
CA ASP A 460 16.23 20.16 5.07
C ASP A 460 16.20 20.03 6.61
N PRO A 461 15.86 18.86 7.19
CA PRO A 461 15.90 18.64 8.64
C PRO A 461 17.31 18.58 9.26
N LEU A 462 18.39 18.82 8.50
CA LEU A 462 19.78 18.75 9.00
C LEU A 462 20.43 20.11 9.30
N ASP A 463 19.92 21.23 8.78
CA ASP A 463 20.56 22.55 9.01
C ASP A 463 20.22 23.16 10.37
N THR A 464 19.11 22.79 11.01
CA THR A 464 18.71 23.27 12.37
C THR A 464 19.64 22.82 13.51
N LEU A 465 20.79 22.23 13.18
CA LEU A 465 21.82 21.75 14.11
C LEU A 465 23.23 22.23 13.72
N ARG A 466 23.36 23.11 12.70
CA ARG A 466 24.62 23.81 12.39
C ARG A 466 24.74 25.13 13.16
N ASP A 467 23.63 25.84 13.31
CA ASP A 467 23.62 27.17 13.92
C ASP A 467 23.90 27.13 15.43
N GLU A 468 23.43 26.11 16.17
CA GLU A 468 23.77 25.94 17.59
C GLU A 468 25.28 25.73 17.82
N ALA A 469 25.98 25.05 16.91
CA ALA A 469 27.42 24.83 17.00
C ALA A 469 28.25 26.09 16.66
N ALA A 470 27.67 27.04 15.93
CA ALA A 470 28.27 28.37 15.71
C ALA A 470 28.00 29.29 16.91
N ASN A 471 26.83 29.18 17.56
CA ASN A 471 26.44 30.05 18.67
C ASN A 471 27.09 29.64 20.01
N GLU A 472 27.30 28.34 20.26
CA GLU A 472 28.07 27.84 21.43
C GLU A 472 29.56 28.22 21.39
N ALA A 473 30.09 28.68 20.25
CA ALA A 473 31.49 29.08 20.10
C ALA A 473 31.79 30.51 20.62
N ASN A 474 30.75 31.32 20.90
CA ASN A 474 30.89 32.77 21.12
C ASN A 474 30.51 33.24 22.54
N THR A 475 30.36 32.33 23.50
CA THR A 475 29.91 32.65 24.88
C THR A 475 30.97 32.44 25.96
N ASN A 476 32.26 32.66 25.62
CA ASN A 476 33.38 32.54 26.57
C ASN A 476 34.39 33.70 26.42
N GLU A 477 33.97 34.91 26.77
CA GLU A 477 34.88 35.97 27.23
C GLU A 477 34.45 36.42 28.63
N PRO A 478 35.40 36.69 29.56
CA PRO A 478 35.09 37.05 30.93
C PRO A 478 34.74 38.54 31.06
N ASP A 479 33.65 38.80 31.79
CA ASP A 479 33.15 40.14 32.08
C ASP A 479 34.11 40.91 33.03
N ALA A 480 34.50 42.11 32.60
CA ALA A 480 35.32 43.05 33.35
C ALA A 480 34.85 44.47 33.01
N GLY A 481 33.96 45.03 33.84
CA GLY A 481 33.31 46.31 33.56
C GLY A 481 34.12 47.55 33.95
N ASP A 482 33.63 48.72 33.54
CA ASP A 482 33.55 49.93 34.38
C ASP A 482 32.42 50.86 33.87
N ALA A 483 32.17 51.96 34.58
CA ALA A 483 30.94 52.73 34.58
C ALA A 483 30.91 54.01 33.71
N GLY A 484 29.71 54.63 33.65
CA GLY A 484 29.43 55.94 33.04
C GLY A 484 28.90 55.84 31.60
N GLY A 485 27.97 56.68 31.13
CA GLY A 485 27.28 57.83 31.73
C GLY A 485 26.83 58.80 30.62
N HIS A 486 25.71 59.51 30.84
CA HIS A 486 25.19 60.64 30.02
C HIS A 486 24.49 60.41 28.65
N THR A 487 23.15 60.43 28.71
CA THR A 487 22.23 61.47 28.15
C THR A 487 22.57 62.26 26.86
N GLY A 488 21.61 62.30 25.92
CA GLY A 488 21.46 63.30 24.84
C GLY A 488 21.06 62.63 23.51
N ALA A 489 19.86 62.74 22.92
CA ALA A 489 19.08 63.90 22.46
C ALA A 489 19.63 64.58 21.17
N GLY A 490 18.84 64.57 20.07
CA GLY A 490 18.92 65.60 19.02
C GLY A 490 19.10 65.17 17.55
N ALA A 491 18.07 65.48 16.75
CA ALA A 491 18.13 66.10 15.41
C ALA A 491 19.06 65.58 14.27
N ALA A 492 18.43 65.01 13.23
CA ALA A 492 18.35 65.50 11.84
C ALA A 492 19.59 66.00 11.02
N ALA A 493 19.56 65.57 9.74
CA ALA A 493 19.95 66.28 8.49
C ALA A 493 21.37 66.12 7.90
N HIS A 494 21.38 65.73 6.59
CA HIS A 494 22.22 66.18 5.46
C HIS A 494 23.76 66.34 5.61
N ALA A 495 24.62 65.96 4.65
CA ALA A 495 24.51 65.38 3.29
C ALA A 495 25.84 64.64 2.93
N ASP A 496 26.29 64.30 1.70
CA ASP A 496 25.83 64.53 0.31
C ASP A 496 26.45 63.48 -0.67
N ASP A 497 26.53 63.81 -1.97
CA ASP A 497 27.33 63.24 -3.08
C ASP A 497 26.85 61.94 -3.77
N ALA A 498 26.11 62.18 -4.87
CA ALA A 498 25.85 61.29 -6.02
C ALA A 498 26.90 61.57 -7.14
N PRO A 499 26.77 61.22 -8.46
CA PRO A 499 25.66 60.69 -9.27
C PRO A 499 26.02 59.34 -10.00
N CYS A 500 25.17 58.62 -10.75
CA CYS A 500 24.29 59.01 -11.87
C CYS A 500 23.15 58.00 -12.15
N GLY A 501 22.01 58.55 -12.60
CA GLY A 501 21.18 58.14 -13.77
C GLY A 501 20.55 56.73 -13.80
N ALA A 502 19.23 56.53 -13.67
CA ALA A 502 18.14 56.89 -14.61
C ALA A 502 18.29 56.21 -16.00
N ALA A 503 17.28 55.61 -16.66
CA ALA A 503 15.85 55.33 -16.38
C ALA A 503 15.44 54.11 -17.28
N ASP A 504 14.65 53.13 -16.84
CA ASP A 504 13.17 53.02 -16.92
C ASP A 504 12.57 52.58 -18.29
N ALA A 505 11.42 51.89 -18.23
CA ALA A 505 10.42 51.61 -19.29
C ALA A 505 10.71 50.67 -20.51
N ALA A 506 10.24 49.41 -20.35
CA ALA A 506 9.13 48.80 -21.12
C ALA A 506 9.20 48.37 -22.63
N ARG A 507 8.48 47.24 -22.88
CA ARG A 507 7.79 46.76 -24.10
C ARG A 507 8.56 46.11 -25.29
N ALA A 508 8.36 44.78 -25.37
CA ALA A 508 7.78 44.02 -26.49
C ALA A 508 8.28 44.23 -27.94
N GLY A 509 8.80 43.14 -28.55
CA GLY A 509 8.96 43.01 -29.99
C GLY A 509 9.67 41.70 -30.41
N ALA A 510 9.06 40.93 -31.30
CA ALA A 510 9.66 39.83 -32.08
C ALA A 510 9.38 40.12 -33.58
N PRO A 511 9.83 39.33 -34.58
CA PRO A 511 10.79 38.21 -34.60
C PRO A 511 11.83 38.30 -35.75
N LEU A 512 12.56 37.20 -36.04
CA LEU A 512 13.03 36.67 -37.35
C LEU A 512 14.55 36.52 -37.63
N ASN A 513 14.86 35.35 -38.22
CA ASN A 513 15.99 35.02 -39.14
C ASN A 513 17.45 35.04 -38.61
N ALA A 514 18.38 34.19 -39.07
CA ALA A 514 18.35 33.14 -40.10
C ALA A 514 19.34 31.98 -39.79
N SER A 515 19.18 30.83 -40.46
CA SER A 515 20.20 29.77 -40.61
C SER A 515 21.27 30.15 -41.66
N PRO A 516 22.35 29.35 -41.88
CA PRO A 516 22.23 28.21 -42.82
C PRO A 516 23.17 27.00 -42.61
N ALA A 517 22.87 25.90 -43.35
CA ALA A 517 23.80 24.88 -43.88
C ALA A 517 24.58 23.95 -42.89
N SER A 518 24.91 22.69 -43.22
CA SER A 518 24.64 21.84 -44.40
C SER A 518 24.94 20.36 -44.10
N ALA A 519 24.20 19.43 -44.75
CA ALA A 519 24.60 18.01 -44.94
C ALA A 519 25.13 17.80 -46.38
N PRO A 520 25.86 16.71 -46.67
CA PRO A 520 25.24 15.48 -47.24
C PRO A 520 25.82 14.18 -46.61
N GLY A 521 25.16 13.01 -46.61
CA GLY A 521 24.84 12.10 -47.74
C GLY A 521 25.94 11.00 -47.84
N ALA A 522 25.77 9.75 -48.30
CA ALA A 522 24.66 8.89 -48.69
C ALA A 522 25.29 7.53 -49.17
N ALA A 523 24.49 6.46 -49.30
CA ALA A 523 24.78 5.21 -50.04
C ALA A 523 25.83 4.19 -49.53
N GLY A 524 25.59 2.90 -49.82
CA GLY A 524 26.52 1.80 -49.55
C GLY A 524 25.87 0.42 -49.40
N ALA A 525 25.40 -0.19 -50.48
CA ALA A 525 24.93 -1.58 -50.49
C ALA A 525 25.95 -2.50 -51.19
N SER A 526 26.07 -3.76 -50.73
CA SER A 526 26.12 -5.00 -51.55
C SER A 526 27.02 -6.15 -51.01
N ASN A 527 26.50 -7.37 -51.23
CA ASN A 527 27.20 -8.57 -51.72
C ASN A 527 28.10 -9.50 -50.84
N THR A 528 27.50 -10.68 -50.57
CA THR A 528 27.92 -12.03 -51.04
C THR A 528 28.80 -12.98 -50.21
N ARG A 529 28.42 -14.28 -50.34
CA ARG A 529 29.16 -15.55 -50.09
C ARG A 529 29.36 -15.97 -48.62
N ALA A 530 29.37 -17.26 -48.27
CA ALA A 530 28.90 -18.50 -48.95
C ALA A 530 28.88 -19.69 -47.95
N ASN A 531 28.39 -20.85 -48.41
CA ASN A 531 28.63 -22.22 -47.89
C ASN A 531 27.87 -22.71 -46.65
N GLY A 532 26.93 -23.65 -46.89
CA GLY A 532 26.72 -24.82 -46.01
C GLY A 532 27.76 -25.94 -46.31
N PRO A 533 27.59 -27.18 -45.82
CA PRO A 533 26.36 -27.94 -46.05
C PRO A 533 25.78 -28.71 -44.84
N THR A 534 24.67 -29.40 -45.11
CA THR A 534 23.78 -30.20 -44.25
C THR A 534 24.33 -31.58 -43.81
N PRO A 535 23.73 -32.22 -42.77
CA PRO A 535 24.09 -33.56 -42.30
C PRO A 535 23.46 -34.69 -43.16
N PRO A 536 23.88 -35.96 -42.98
CA PRO A 536 23.28 -37.10 -43.66
C PRO A 536 22.05 -37.67 -42.92
N SER A 537 21.10 -38.16 -43.71
CA SER A 537 20.15 -39.24 -43.37
C SER A 537 20.89 -40.51 -42.93
N GLY A 538 20.32 -41.48 -42.22
CA GLY A 538 18.90 -41.75 -41.95
C GLY A 538 18.55 -43.13 -42.51
N ASP A 539 18.42 -44.11 -41.63
CA ASP A 539 17.95 -45.47 -41.92
C ASP A 539 16.90 -45.87 -40.88
N GLY A 540 15.88 -46.60 -41.32
CA GLY A 540 14.85 -47.15 -40.44
C GLY A 540 14.47 -48.55 -40.89
N GLU A 541 14.26 -49.46 -39.94
CA GLU A 541 13.62 -50.75 -40.20
C GLU A 541 12.39 -50.92 -39.32
N ASN A 542 11.26 -51.16 -39.98
CA ASN A 542 10.00 -51.53 -39.35
C ASN A 542 10.07 -52.93 -38.75
N ARG A 543 9.39 -53.17 -37.62
CA ARG A 543 8.64 -54.41 -37.35
C ARG A 543 7.67 -54.25 -36.19
N GLU A 544 6.38 -54.21 -36.52
CA GLU A 544 5.25 -54.53 -35.64
C GLU A 544 4.42 -55.60 -36.38
N PRO A 545 3.77 -56.54 -35.66
CA PRO A 545 2.30 -56.53 -35.72
C PRO A 545 1.61 -56.89 -34.37
N PRO A 546 0.29 -56.64 -34.24
CA PRO A 546 -0.38 -56.54 -32.93
C PRO A 546 -1.39 -57.67 -32.62
N GLN A 547 -1.68 -57.91 -31.33
CA GLN A 547 -2.95 -58.50 -30.87
C GLN A 547 -3.42 -57.93 -29.51
N ARG A 548 -4.73 -57.61 -29.43
CA ARG A 548 -5.55 -57.36 -28.22
C ARG A 548 -6.43 -58.60 -27.95
N PRO A 549 -7.38 -58.59 -26.97
CA PRO A 549 -7.23 -58.40 -25.53
C PRO A 549 -7.83 -59.61 -24.75
N ALA A 550 -7.76 -59.60 -23.42
CA ALA A 550 -8.56 -60.50 -22.58
C ALA A 550 -9.81 -59.79 -22.05
N GLN A 551 -10.98 -60.29 -22.48
CA GLN A 551 -12.36 -60.16 -21.95
C GLN A 551 -12.82 -58.78 -21.45
#